data_AF-A0A931LJM5-F1
#
_entry.id   AF-A0A931LJM5-F1
#
_cell.length_a   1.000
_cell.length_b   1.000
_cell.length_c   1.000
_cell.angle_alpha   90.00
_cell.angle_beta   90.00
_cell.angle_gamma   90.00
#
_symmetry.space_group_name_H-M   'P 1'
#
loop_
_entity.id
_entity.type
_entity.pdbx_description
1 polymer ?
#
loop_
_entity_poly.entity_id
_entity_poly.type
_entity_poly.pdbx_seq_one_letter_code
_entity_poly.pdbx_strand_id
1 'polypeptide(L)'
;MKIVPLAADSLGVRSMATYVEAGSLAILIDPGATLAPSRYNLPPGDAEWEALRRANDRISAYARRANLVFVSHYHDDHFRSDPVTYAGRRVIAKDPNRMVAGLQAKRAAALWRAVAPVARLESGDGTRHRDEGIELRISPPLPHGLEGGPMGYLIALTVVDQAERQRFVFASDVQGPLSPVAAAYLAHERPTLMYLSGPPSYIEHEVGAAAIDRGIDHLLRLMDRTECRVIMDHHAVRDPAFETRLARLWDTGRVVTAARFIGEPDATLERDRHRAWAGTRKPPARAGGPAGAGGPRAIITRVPRRSAKGGRPE
;
A
#
# COMPACT_ATOMS: atom_id res chain seq x y z
N MET A 1 0.15 22.80 -9.24
CA MET A 1 0.09 21.67 -8.28
C MET A 1 1.48 21.08 -8.05
N LYS A 2 1.82 20.77 -6.79
CA LYS A 2 3.05 20.07 -6.41
C LYS A 2 2.71 18.72 -5.79
N ILE A 3 3.27 17.64 -6.33
CA ILE A 3 3.06 16.27 -5.86
C ILE A 3 4.39 15.73 -5.32
N VAL A 4 4.38 15.16 -4.11
CA VAL A 4 5.58 14.62 -3.45
C VAL A 4 5.24 13.28 -2.80
N PRO A 5 5.56 12.14 -3.45
CA PRO A 5 5.61 10.85 -2.76
C PRO A 5 6.54 10.91 -1.55
N LEU A 6 6.01 10.56 -0.38
CA LEU A 6 6.73 10.61 0.89
C LEU A 6 7.33 9.25 1.23
N ALA A 7 6.56 8.18 0.97
CA ALA A 7 6.95 6.80 1.21
C ALA A 7 6.27 5.90 0.16
N ALA A 8 6.98 4.86 -0.27
CA ALA A 8 6.57 3.93 -1.30
C ALA A 8 7.41 2.65 -1.25
N ASP A 9 6.98 1.56 -1.89
CA ASP A 9 7.76 0.32 -1.96
C ASP A 9 9.11 0.56 -2.68
N SER A 10 9.14 1.41 -3.71
CA SER A 10 10.39 1.88 -4.32
C SER A 10 11.24 2.78 -3.42
N LEU A 11 10.72 3.28 -2.30
CA LEU A 11 11.46 4.01 -1.27
C LEU A 11 11.82 3.12 -0.06
N GLY A 12 11.55 1.81 -0.15
CA GLY A 12 12.01 0.80 0.80
C GLY A 12 11.00 0.35 1.84
N VAL A 13 9.74 0.80 1.77
CA VAL A 13 8.70 0.46 2.75
C VAL A 13 7.35 0.27 2.06
N ARG A 14 6.48 -0.58 2.59
CA ARG A 14 5.10 -0.66 2.06
C ARG A 14 4.36 0.62 2.38
N SER A 15 4.02 1.40 1.36
CA SER A 15 3.31 2.68 1.51
C SER A 15 2.88 3.22 0.15
N MET A 16 1.96 4.18 0.17
CA MET A 16 1.71 5.09 -0.95
C MET A 16 1.56 6.54 -0.46
N ALA A 17 2.12 6.86 0.70
CA ALA A 17 1.96 8.15 1.35
C ALA A 17 2.44 9.27 0.44
N THR A 18 1.56 10.22 0.12
CA THR A 18 1.82 11.28 -0.84
C THR A 18 1.35 12.62 -0.30
N TYR A 19 2.12 13.68 -0.52
CA TYR A 19 1.72 15.04 -0.21
C TYR A 19 1.42 15.82 -1.49
N VAL A 20 0.32 16.58 -1.49
CA VAL A 20 -0.11 17.39 -2.61
C VAL A 20 -0.39 18.82 -2.15
N GLU A 21 0.23 19.80 -2.81
CA GLU A 21 -0.12 21.22 -2.68
C GLU A 21 -0.87 21.66 -3.95
N ALA A 22 -2.08 22.20 -3.79
CA ALA A 22 -2.91 22.74 -4.86
C ALA A 22 -3.68 23.95 -4.34
N GLY A 23 -3.38 25.15 -4.83
CA GLY A 23 -3.93 26.38 -4.25
C GLY A 23 -3.61 26.50 -2.76
N SER A 24 -4.63 26.71 -1.93
CA SER A 24 -4.55 26.72 -0.46
C SER A 24 -4.66 25.33 0.19
N LEU A 25 -4.93 24.28 -0.59
CA LEU A 25 -5.01 22.91 -0.08
C LEU A 25 -3.63 22.28 0.05
N ALA A 26 -3.37 21.76 1.24
CA ALA A 26 -2.22 20.95 1.58
C ALA A 26 -2.72 19.58 2.03
N ILE A 27 -2.67 18.61 1.11
CA ILE A 27 -3.32 17.31 1.24
C ILE A 27 -2.27 16.26 1.58
N LEU A 28 -2.43 15.58 2.72
CA LEU A 28 -1.69 14.37 3.05
C LEU A 28 -2.54 13.15 2.69
N ILE A 29 -2.08 12.38 1.72
CA ILE A 29 -2.78 11.21 1.18
C ILE A 29 -2.14 9.94 1.72
N ASP A 30 -2.97 9.02 2.21
CA ASP A 30 -2.61 7.68 2.68
C ASP A 30 -1.36 7.65 3.57
N PRO A 31 -1.36 8.30 4.76
CA PRO A 31 -0.16 8.52 5.56
C PRO A 31 0.38 7.27 6.27
N GLY A 32 0.05 6.07 5.82
CA GLY A 32 0.56 4.82 6.41
C GLY A 32 1.93 4.42 5.86
N ALA A 33 2.65 3.61 6.62
CA ALA A 33 3.87 2.94 6.17
C ALA A 33 4.11 1.69 7.02
N THR A 34 4.40 0.55 6.40
CA THR A 34 4.68 -0.71 7.11
C THR A 34 5.81 -1.50 6.46
N LEU A 35 6.19 -2.61 7.10
CA LEU A 35 7.10 -3.61 6.56
C LEU A 35 6.39 -4.95 6.50
N ALA A 36 6.67 -5.76 5.48
CA ALA A 36 6.20 -7.14 5.46
C ALA A 36 6.82 -7.92 6.62
N PRO A 37 6.01 -8.48 7.56
CA PRO A 37 6.55 -9.25 8.68
C PRO A 37 7.36 -10.46 8.22
N SER A 38 7.03 -11.02 7.04
CA SER A 38 7.78 -12.09 6.39
C SER A 38 7.69 -11.94 4.87
N ARG A 39 8.84 -12.09 4.20
CA ARG A 39 8.99 -12.19 2.74
C ARG A 39 10.14 -13.15 2.48
N TYR A 40 9.95 -14.12 1.59
CA TYR A 40 10.91 -15.24 1.41
C TYR A 40 11.21 -16.01 2.71
N ASN A 41 10.25 -16.06 3.64
CA ASN A 41 10.44 -16.60 5.00
C ASN A 41 11.53 -15.89 5.83
N LEU A 42 11.80 -14.62 5.53
CA LEU A 42 12.78 -13.79 6.22
C LEU A 42 12.10 -12.56 6.85
N PRO A 43 12.48 -12.19 8.09
CA PRO A 43 11.99 -10.97 8.72
C PRO A 43 12.64 -9.72 8.09
N PRO A 44 12.07 -8.52 8.31
CA PRO A 44 12.69 -7.28 7.87
C PRO A 44 14.11 -7.11 8.41
N GLY A 45 15.03 -6.64 7.55
CA GLY A 45 16.40 -6.31 7.94
C GLY A 45 16.56 -4.88 8.48
N ASP A 46 17.76 -4.54 8.96
CA ASP A 46 18.06 -3.22 9.55
C ASP A 46 17.80 -2.06 8.57
N ALA A 47 18.14 -2.23 7.30
CA ALA A 47 17.90 -1.22 6.26
C ALA A 47 16.40 -0.93 6.06
N GLU A 48 15.54 -1.95 6.18
CA GLU A 48 14.08 -1.82 6.09
C GLU A 48 13.53 -1.06 7.31
N TRP A 49 14.02 -1.37 8.52
CA TRP A 49 13.66 -0.64 9.74
C TRP A 49 14.08 0.82 9.69
N GLU A 50 15.27 1.09 9.18
CA GLU A 50 15.76 2.46 9.03
C GLU A 50 14.94 3.23 7.97
N ALA A 51 14.59 2.59 6.85
CA ALA A 51 13.70 3.15 5.84
C ALA A 51 12.31 3.46 6.43
N LEU A 52 11.75 2.56 7.25
CA LEU A 52 10.48 2.78 7.95
C LEU A 52 10.55 3.97 8.90
N ARG A 53 11.64 4.12 9.65
CA ARG A 53 11.83 5.29 10.52
C ARG A 53 11.86 6.58 9.70
N ARG A 54 12.67 6.64 8.64
CA ARG A 54 12.77 7.82 7.76
C ARG A 54 11.43 8.16 7.09
N ALA A 55 10.70 7.15 6.64
CA ALA A 55 9.36 7.31 6.07
C ALA A 55 8.40 7.94 7.09
N ASN A 56 8.34 7.40 8.31
CA ASN A 56 7.49 7.93 9.37
C ASN A 56 7.87 9.35 9.81
N ASP A 57 9.17 9.65 9.90
CA ASP A 57 9.66 11.00 10.21
C ASP A 57 9.20 12.01 9.13
N ARG A 58 9.33 11.62 7.85
CA ARG A 58 8.89 12.44 6.72
C ARG A 58 7.37 12.64 6.71
N ILE A 59 6.59 11.56 6.86
CA ILE A 59 5.13 11.63 6.93
C ILE A 59 4.69 12.55 8.08
N SER A 60 5.27 12.39 9.27
CA SER A 60 4.97 13.25 10.44
C SER A 60 5.31 14.73 10.17
N ALA A 61 6.43 15.00 9.50
CA ALA A 61 6.82 16.35 9.13
C ALA A 61 5.82 17.01 8.17
N TYR A 62 5.35 16.27 7.17
CA TYR A 62 4.34 16.76 6.21
C TYR A 62 2.93 16.80 6.79
N ALA A 63 2.58 15.93 7.75
CA ALA A 63 1.32 16.02 8.47
C ALA A 63 1.16 17.37 9.16
N ARG A 64 2.22 17.94 9.75
CA ARG A 64 2.20 19.29 10.34
C ARG A 64 1.89 20.40 9.34
N ARG A 65 2.11 20.17 8.05
CA ARG A 65 1.84 21.13 6.97
C ARG A 65 0.50 20.91 6.29
N ALA A 66 -0.13 19.77 6.51
CA ALA A 66 -1.39 19.40 5.86
C ALA A 66 -2.60 19.96 6.61
N ASN A 67 -3.56 20.52 5.87
CA ASN A 67 -4.87 20.92 6.38
C ASN A 67 -5.97 19.90 6.03
N LEU A 68 -5.72 19.04 5.05
CA LEU A 68 -6.56 17.92 4.66
C LEU A 68 -5.78 16.61 4.72
N VAL A 69 -6.38 15.56 5.29
CA VAL A 69 -5.89 14.18 5.20
C VAL A 69 -6.88 13.34 4.43
N PHE A 70 -6.40 12.57 3.45
CA PHE A 70 -7.20 11.61 2.68
C PHE A 70 -6.77 10.18 3.01
N VAL A 71 -7.73 9.28 3.26
CA VAL A 71 -7.48 7.85 3.50
C VAL A 71 -8.33 7.02 2.54
N SER A 72 -7.68 6.34 1.61
CA SER A 72 -8.30 5.60 0.51
C SER A 72 -8.98 4.30 0.94
N HIS A 73 -8.40 3.58 1.90
CA HIS A 73 -8.89 2.32 2.46
C HIS A 73 -8.09 1.92 3.72
N TYR A 74 -8.30 0.70 4.25
CA TYR A 74 -7.91 0.32 5.61
C TYR A 74 -6.87 -0.81 5.68
N HIS A 75 -5.94 -0.84 4.72
CA HIS A 75 -4.67 -1.56 4.90
C HIS A 75 -3.70 -0.72 5.75
N ASP A 76 -2.88 -1.37 6.57
CA ASP A 76 -2.08 -0.70 7.61
C ASP A 76 -1.03 0.28 7.04
N ASP A 77 -0.65 0.09 5.79
CA ASP A 77 0.25 0.94 5.01
C ASP A 77 -0.42 2.15 4.36
N HIS A 78 -1.73 2.36 4.55
CA HIS A 78 -2.47 3.51 4.01
C HIS A 78 -2.99 4.47 5.08
N PHE A 79 -2.91 4.13 6.36
CA PHE A 79 -3.33 5.04 7.44
C PHE A 79 -2.42 4.89 8.67
N ARG A 80 -2.53 5.83 9.61
CA ARG A 80 -1.85 5.75 10.92
C ARG A 80 -2.88 5.49 11.99
N SER A 81 -2.57 4.58 12.90
CA SER A 81 -3.41 4.34 14.08
C SER A 81 -3.38 5.49 15.08
N ASP A 82 -2.30 6.29 15.09
CA ASP A 82 -2.13 7.44 15.98
C ASP A 82 -2.99 8.65 15.52
N PRO A 83 -3.99 9.06 16.32
CA PRO A 83 -4.88 10.17 15.98
C PRO A 83 -4.17 11.53 15.89
N VAL A 84 -2.94 11.69 16.42
CA VAL A 84 -2.17 12.95 16.35
C VAL A 84 -1.93 13.40 14.90
N THR A 85 -1.79 12.45 13.98
CA THR A 85 -1.63 12.73 12.53
C THR A 85 -2.82 13.51 11.97
N TYR A 86 -4.01 13.31 12.56
CA TYR A 86 -5.29 13.82 12.06
C TYR A 86 -5.82 15.01 12.87
N ALA A 87 -5.36 15.19 14.11
CA ALA A 87 -5.87 16.17 15.05
C ALA A 87 -5.93 17.60 14.45
N GLY A 88 -7.07 18.29 14.61
CA GLY A 88 -7.31 19.65 14.13
C GLY A 88 -7.49 19.79 12.62
N ARG A 89 -7.44 18.69 11.84
CA ARG A 89 -7.51 18.73 10.38
C ARG A 89 -8.88 18.31 9.87
N ARG A 90 -9.13 18.61 8.60
CA ARG A 90 -10.18 17.95 7.84
C ARG A 90 -9.68 16.57 7.41
N VAL A 91 -10.49 15.54 7.57
CA VAL A 91 -10.15 14.17 7.18
C VAL A 91 -11.27 13.62 6.30
N ILE A 92 -10.92 13.21 5.08
CA ILE A 92 -11.84 12.50 4.18
C ILE A 92 -11.34 11.07 4.09
N ALA A 93 -12.14 10.12 4.53
CA ALA A 93 -11.77 8.71 4.53
C ALA A 93 -12.84 7.87 3.84
N LYS A 94 -12.46 6.69 3.36
CA LYS A 94 -13.42 5.69 2.87
C LYS A 94 -14.55 5.48 3.87
N ASP A 95 -15.79 5.31 3.43
CA ASP A 95 -16.88 5.00 4.35
C ASP A 95 -16.60 3.67 5.10
N PRO A 96 -16.57 3.64 6.44
CA PRO A 96 -16.25 2.43 7.21
C PRO A 96 -17.36 1.37 7.10
N ASN A 97 -18.55 1.74 6.64
CA ASN A 97 -19.72 0.87 6.52
C ASN A 97 -20.05 0.50 5.05
N ARG A 98 -19.35 1.06 4.05
CA ARG A 98 -19.65 0.82 2.63
C ARG A 98 -18.58 0.02 1.92
N MET A 99 -18.90 -1.23 1.61
CA MET A 99 -18.01 -2.17 0.92
C MET A 99 -16.66 -2.36 1.64
N VAL A 100 -16.70 -2.42 2.98
CA VAL A 100 -15.58 -2.75 3.85
C VAL A 100 -15.95 -3.99 4.65
N ALA A 101 -15.06 -4.99 4.69
CA ALA A 101 -15.32 -6.26 5.37
C ALA A 101 -14.08 -6.77 6.11
N GLY A 102 -14.27 -7.79 6.95
CA GLY A 102 -13.19 -8.52 7.61
C GLY A 102 -12.28 -7.64 8.49
N LEU A 103 -10.96 -7.79 8.33
CA LEU A 103 -9.98 -7.02 9.10
C LEU A 103 -10.03 -5.52 8.78
N GLN A 104 -10.31 -5.15 7.54
CA GLN A 104 -10.44 -3.74 7.15
C GLN A 104 -11.61 -3.08 7.90
N ALA A 105 -12.74 -3.77 8.12
CA ALA A 105 -13.87 -3.21 8.87
C ALA A 105 -13.51 -2.94 10.34
N LYS A 106 -12.73 -3.85 10.96
CA LYS A 106 -12.23 -3.66 12.33
C LYS A 106 -11.29 -2.45 12.43
N ARG A 107 -10.38 -2.32 11.46
CA ARG A 107 -9.44 -1.19 11.37
C ARG A 107 -10.16 0.13 11.12
N ALA A 108 -11.14 0.14 10.22
CA ALA A 108 -11.99 1.28 9.93
C ALA A 108 -12.71 1.77 11.18
N ALA A 109 -13.40 0.87 11.90
CA ALA A 109 -14.09 1.21 13.14
C ALA A 109 -13.14 1.78 14.20
N ALA A 110 -11.95 1.17 14.35
CA ALA A 110 -10.94 1.65 15.30
C ALA A 110 -10.43 3.05 14.93
N LEU A 111 -10.11 3.29 13.66
CA LEU A 111 -9.64 4.58 13.17
C LEU A 111 -10.69 5.66 13.33
N TRP A 112 -11.93 5.41 12.88
CA TRP A 112 -13.02 6.38 12.98
C TRP A 112 -13.32 6.76 14.44
N ARG A 113 -13.34 5.78 15.34
CA ARG A 113 -13.51 6.03 16.78
C ARG A 113 -12.39 6.89 17.37
N ALA A 114 -11.14 6.70 16.92
CA ALA A 114 -10.00 7.45 17.42
C ALA A 114 -9.90 8.87 16.83
N VAL A 115 -10.28 9.05 15.56
CA VAL A 115 -10.11 10.31 14.82
C VAL A 115 -11.29 11.26 15.01
N ALA A 116 -12.53 10.77 15.08
CA ALA A 116 -13.73 11.61 15.17
C ALA A 116 -13.69 12.65 16.32
N PRO A 117 -13.15 12.37 17.51
CA PRO A 117 -13.09 13.36 18.59
C PRO A 117 -12.07 14.48 18.37
N VAL A 118 -11.09 14.30 17.50
CA VAL A 118 -9.95 15.22 17.36
C VAL A 118 -9.88 15.91 16.01
N ALA A 119 -10.70 15.51 15.03
CA ALA A 119 -10.66 16.01 13.66
C ALA A 119 -12.05 16.12 13.04
N ARG A 120 -12.19 16.93 11.99
CA ARG A 120 -13.42 16.97 11.18
C ARG A 120 -13.39 15.80 10.19
N LEU A 121 -13.96 14.67 10.60
CA LEU A 121 -13.96 13.42 9.84
C LEU A 121 -15.20 13.25 8.96
N GLU A 122 -15.00 12.94 7.68
CA GLU A 122 -16.04 12.83 6.66
C GLU A 122 -15.87 11.56 5.81
N SER A 123 -16.99 10.99 5.38
CA SER A 123 -17.01 9.89 4.40
C SER A 123 -16.75 10.46 3.00
N GLY A 124 -15.79 9.87 2.29
CA GLY A 124 -15.36 10.33 0.97
C GLY A 124 -16.16 9.73 -0.18
N ASP A 125 -16.77 8.55 -0.02
CA ASP A 125 -17.27 7.71 -1.10
C ASP A 125 -18.23 8.44 -2.07
N GLY A 126 -17.74 8.76 -3.28
CA GLY A 126 -18.52 9.43 -4.34
C GLY A 126 -18.74 10.94 -4.14
N THR A 127 -18.03 11.56 -3.20
CA THR A 127 -18.21 12.98 -2.87
C THR A 127 -17.38 13.91 -3.77
N ARG A 128 -17.79 15.19 -3.82
CA ARG A 128 -17.07 16.25 -4.51
C ARG A 128 -16.96 17.46 -3.59
N HIS A 129 -15.81 18.12 -3.61
CA HIS A 129 -15.52 19.30 -2.80
C HIS A 129 -14.85 20.35 -3.67
N ARG A 130 -15.13 21.62 -3.41
CA ARG A 130 -14.53 22.73 -4.15
C ARG A 130 -13.97 23.73 -3.16
N ASP A 131 -12.72 24.12 -3.36
CA ASP A 131 -12.01 25.11 -2.55
C ASP A 131 -11.17 26.00 -3.47
N GLU A 132 -11.45 27.31 -3.49
CA GLU A 132 -10.65 28.33 -4.19
C GLU A 132 -10.17 27.94 -5.61
N GLY A 133 -11.03 27.33 -6.43
CA GLY A 133 -10.71 26.94 -7.81
C GLY A 133 -10.13 25.52 -7.96
N ILE A 134 -9.82 24.85 -6.86
CA ILE A 134 -9.46 23.43 -6.80
C ILE A 134 -10.72 22.60 -6.56
N GLU A 135 -10.88 21.51 -7.31
CA GLU A 135 -11.95 20.53 -7.11
C GLU A 135 -11.35 19.19 -6.69
N LEU A 136 -11.83 18.65 -5.58
CA LEU A 136 -11.55 17.29 -5.13
C LEU A 136 -12.72 16.40 -5.54
N ARG A 137 -12.45 15.33 -6.28
CA ARG A 137 -13.44 14.32 -6.64
C ARG A 137 -13.01 13.00 -6.06
N ILE A 138 -13.87 12.41 -5.26
CA ILE A 138 -13.60 11.12 -4.64
C ILE A 138 -14.48 10.09 -5.35
N SER A 139 -13.88 8.98 -5.74
CA SER A 139 -14.59 7.94 -6.46
C SER A 139 -15.66 7.28 -5.58
N PRO A 140 -16.70 6.66 -6.17
CA PRO A 140 -17.39 5.58 -5.47
C PRO A 140 -16.40 4.45 -5.15
N PRO A 141 -16.75 3.48 -4.29
CA PRO A 141 -15.92 2.30 -4.07
C PRO A 141 -15.47 1.65 -5.38
N LEU A 142 -14.16 1.56 -5.58
CA LEU A 142 -13.54 0.88 -6.72
C LEU A 142 -12.93 -0.45 -6.25
N PRO A 143 -13.01 -1.51 -7.06
CA PRO A 143 -12.30 -2.76 -6.77
C PRO A 143 -10.80 -2.49 -6.61
N HIS A 144 -10.24 -2.98 -5.51
CA HIS A 144 -8.80 -2.90 -5.26
C HIS A 144 -7.99 -3.78 -6.24
N GLY A 145 -8.56 -4.93 -6.63
CA GLY A 145 -8.02 -5.83 -7.65
C GLY A 145 -9.12 -6.33 -8.59
N LEU A 146 -9.25 -7.64 -8.75
CA LEU A 146 -10.38 -8.24 -9.47
C LEU A 146 -11.71 -7.91 -8.78
N GLU A 147 -12.77 -7.76 -9.57
CA GLU A 147 -14.13 -7.55 -9.07
C GLU A 147 -14.60 -8.73 -8.23
N GLY A 148 -15.18 -8.45 -7.06
CA GLY A 148 -15.57 -9.47 -6.10
C GLY A 148 -14.40 -10.20 -5.43
N GLY A 149 -13.16 -9.76 -5.66
CA GLY A 149 -11.97 -10.34 -5.05
C GLY A 149 -11.86 -10.08 -3.54
N PRO A 150 -11.03 -10.86 -2.82
CA PRO A 150 -10.91 -10.78 -1.37
C PRO A 150 -10.23 -9.50 -0.86
N MET A 151 -9.58 -8.74 -1.75
CA MET A 151 -8.87 -7.50 -1.43
C MET A 151 -9.80 -6.33 -1.08
N GLY A 152 -11.09 -6.45 -1.42
CA GLY A 152 -12.10 -5.44 -1.11
C GLY A 152 -12.06 -4.23 -2.04
N TYR A 153 -12.41 -3.07 -1.50
CA TYR A 153 -12.65 -1.84 -2.26
C TYR A 153 -11.93 -0.66 -1.60
N LEU A 154 -11.52 0.29 -2.45
CA LEU A 154 -10.90 1.56 -2.05
C LEU A 154 -11.65 2.73 -2.67
N ILE A 155 -11.26 3.96 -2.32
CA ILE A 155 -11.66 5.17 -3.04
C ILE A 155 -10.43 5.89 -3.61
N ALA A 156 -10.54 6.36 -4.85
CA ALA A 156 -9.54 7.18 -5.51
C ALA A 156 -9.83 8.67 -5.26
N LEU A 157 -8.78 9.49 -5.23
CA LEU A 157 -8.86 10.95 -5.14
C LEU A 157 -8.36 11.57 -6.44
N THR A 158 -9.22 12.36 -7.10
CA THR A 158 -8.81 13.29 -8.15
C THR A 158 -8.71 14.69 -7.58
N VAL A 159 -7.55 15.31 -7.72
CA VAL A 159 -7.33 16.74 -7.48
C VAL A 159 -7.31 17.44 -8.84
N VAL A 160 -8.24 18.37 -9.05
CA VAL A 160 -8.37 19.13 -10.29
C VAL A 160 -8.01 20.58 -10.03
N ASP A 161 -6.95 21.05 -10.68
CA ASP A 161 -6.57 22.44 -10.75
C ASP A 161 -6.92 22.98 -12.13
N GLN A 162 -8.01 23.75 -12.20
CA GLN A 162 -8.52 24.27 -13.48
C GLN A 162 -7.61 25.35 -14.06
N ALA A 163 -6.96 26.14 -13.19
CA ALA A 163 -6.10 27.24 -13.61
C ALA A 163 -4.82 26.71 -14.26
N GLU A 164 -4.22 25.69 -13.66
CA GLU A 164 -3.03 25.04 -14.23
C GLU A 164 -3.36 23.96 -15.28
N ARG A 165 -4.65 23.67 -15.50
CA ARG A 165 -5.13 22.56 -16.35
C ARG A 165 -4.54 21.20 -15.94
N GLN A 166 -4.31 21.00 -14.65
CA GLN A 166 -3.73 19.79 -14.10
C GLN A 166 -4.79 18.93 -13.42
N ARG A 167 -4.67 17.62 -13.60
CA ARG A 167 -5.52 16.62 -12.94
C ARG A 167 -4.63 15.52 -12.38
N PHE A 168 -4.47 15.50 -11.07
CA PHE A 168 -3.77 14.43 -10.39
C PHE A 168 -4.77 13.41 -9.86
N VAL A 169 -4.64 12.15 -10.30
CA VAL A 169 -5.45 11.04 -9.81
C VAL A 169 -4.59 10.15 -8.94
N PHE A 170 -4.85 10.14 -7.64
CA PHE A 170 -4.32 9.14 -6.72
C PHE A 170 -5.31 7.97 -6.68
N ALA A 171 -5.00 6.91 -7.42
CA ALA A 171 -5.81 5.71 -7.50
C ALA A 171 -5.44 4.68 -6.41
N SER A 172 -4.45 5.00 -5.56
CA SER A 172 -4.00 4.13 -4.48
C SER A 172 -3.68 2.73 -5.03
N ASP A 173 -4.18 1.75 -4.32
CA ASP A 173 -3.97 0.33 -4.43
C ASP A 173 -4.65 -0.33 -5.66
N VAL A 174 -5.17 0.47 -6.61
CA VAL A 174 -5.67 -0.04 -7.89
C VAL A 174 -4.55 -0.75 -8.66
N GLN A 175 -4.78 -2.03 -8.92
CA GLN A 175 -3.81 -2.96 -9.50
C GLN A 175 -3.64 -2.83 -11.03
N GLY A 176 -3.29 -1.64 -11.52
CA GLY A 176 -3.05 -1.37 -12.94
C GLY A 176 -4.26 -1.66 -13.81
N PRO A 177 -5.38 -0.97 -13.56
CA PRO A 177 -6.64 -1.57 -13.12
C PRO A 177 -6.98 -2.91 -13.79
N LEU A 178 -6.90 -4.00 -13.00
CA LEU A 178 -7.45 -5.31 -13.40
C LEU A 178 -8.96 -5.25 -13.67
N SER A 179 -9.69 -4.42 -12.93
CA SER A 179 -11.13 -4.20 -13.10
C SER A 179 -11.41 -3.21 -14.25
N PRO A 180 -12.27 -3.58 -15.22
CA PRO A 180 -12.73 -2.65 -16.25
C PRO A 180 -13.52 -1.47 -15.69
N VAL A 181 -14.22 -1.63 -14.56
CA VAL A 181 -14.94 -0.54 -13.87
C VAL A 181 -13.95 0.50 -13.35
N ALA A 182 -12.89 0.06 -12.67
CA ALA A 182 -11.82 0.96 -12.20
C ALA A 182 -11.12 1.64 -13.39
N ALA A 183 -10.82 0.91 -14.46
CA ALA A 183 -10.23 1.47 -15.68
C ALA A 183 -11.10 2.56 -16.31
N ALA A 184 -12.40 2.32 -16.45
CA ALA A 184 -13.33 3.28 -17.01
C ALA A 184 -13.46 4.54 -16.15
N TYR A 185 -13.52 4.38 -14.81
CA TYR A 185 -13.55 5.51 -13.89
C TYR A 185 -12.29 6.38 -14.03
N LEU A 186 -11.10 5.78 -13.96
CA LEU A 186 -9.84 6.50 -14.05
C LEU A 186 -9.68 7.22 -15.41
N ALA A 187 -10.12 6.60 -16.51
CA ALA A 187 -10.12 7.25 -17.82
C ALA A 187 -11.12 8.43 -17.89
N HIS A 188 -12.25 8.35 -17.20
CA HIS A 188 -13.24 9.43 -17.15
C HIS A 188 -12.73 10.67 -16.39
N GLU A 189 -11.87 10.47 -15.38
CA GLU A 189 -11.26 11.57 -14.64
C GLU A 189 -10.28 12.41 -15.51
N ARG A 190 -9.78 11.82 -16.61
CA ARG A 190 -8.84 12.43 -17.57
C ARG A 190 -7.57 12.96 -16.88
N PRO A 191 -6.80 12.11 -16.17
CA PRO A 191 -5.58 12.54 -15.48
C PRO A 191 -4.58 13.19 -16.44
N THR A 192 -3.82 14.15 -15.93
CA THR A 192 -2.52 14.55 -16.51
C THR A 192 -1.38 13.79 -15.83
N LEU A 193 -1.56 13.46 -14.55
CA LEU A 193 -0.69 12.60 -13.75
C LEU A 193 -1.55 11.63 -12.94
N MET A 194 -1.17 10.36 -12.90
CA MET A 194 -1.84 9.35 -12.09
C MET A 194 -0.82 8.63 -11.20
N TYR A 195 -1.18 8.28 -9.97
CA TYR A 195 -0.40 7.39 -9.11
C TYR A 195 -1.24 6.18 -8.73
N LEU A 196 -0.78 4.98 -9.09
CA LEU A 196 -1.42 3.69 -8.80
C LEU A 196 -0.41 2.59 -8.42
N SER A 197 -0.91 1.49 -7.87
CA SER A 197 -0.09 0.34 -7.46
C SER A 197 0.30 -0.62 -8.60
N GLY A 198 -0.35 -0.58 -9.74
CA GLY A 198 0.01 -1.39 -10.92
C GLY A 198 -0.26 -2.90 -10.81
N PRO A 199 -0.11 -3.65 -11.92
CA PRO A 199 -0.47 -5.07 -11.95
C PRO A 199 0.42 -5.91 -11.01
N PRO A 200 -0.14 -6.79 -10.16
CA PRO A 200 0.58 -7.51 -9.13
C PRO A 200 1.25 -8.78 -9.68
N SER A 201 2.20 -8.65 -10.60
CA SER A 201 2.80 -9.81 -11.29
C SER A 201 3.52 -10.79 -10.35
N TYR A 202 3.94 -10.35 -9.15
CA TYR A 202 4.54 -11.23 -8.14
C TYR A 202 3.59 -12.31 -7.59
N ILE A 203 2.28 -12.17 -7.79
CA ILE A 203 1.24 -13.17 -7.47
C ILE A 203 0.47 -13.59 -8.72
N GLU A 204 1.11 -13.54 -9.90
CA GLU A 204 0.49 -13.93 -11.17
C GLU A 204 -0.05 -15.36 -11.17
N HIS A 205 0.54 -16.27 -10.41
CA HIS A 205 0.04 -17.64 -10.24
C HIS A 205 -1.30 -17.71 -9.48
N GLU A 206 -1.62 -16.72 -8.65
CA GLU A 206 -2.90 -16.60 -7.93
C GLU A 206 -3.93 -15.82 -8.74
N VAL A 207 -3.50 -14.74 -9.40
CA VAL A 207 -4.38 -13.79 -10.11
C VAL A 207 -4.66 -14.24 -11.56
N GLY A 208 -3.73 -14.97 -12.16
CA GLY A 208 -3.77 -15.44 -13.54
C GLY A 208 -3.11 -14.46 -14.52
N ALA A 209 -2.26 -14.99 -15.42
CA ALA A 209 -1.53 -14.21 -16.44
C ALA A 209 -2.46 -13.33 -17.30
N ALA A 210 -3.60 -13.88 -17.74
CA ALA A 210 -4.57 -13.15 -18.54
C ALA A 210 -5.15 -11.93 -17.80
N ALA A 211 -5.25 -11.96 -16.47
CA ALA A 211 -5.70 -10.80 -15.70
C ALA A 211 -4.62 -9.71 -15.64
N ILE A 212 -3.36 -10.10 -15.42
CA ILE A 212 -2.21 -9.19 -15.47
C ILE A 212 -2.13 -8.50 -16.84
N ASP A 213 -2.24 -9.27 -17.92
CA ASP A 213 -2.17 -8.73 -19.28
C ASP A 213 -3.34 -7.78 -19.59
N ARG A 214 -4.56 -8.09 -19.11
CA ARG A 214 -5.69 -7.16 -19.19
C ARG A 214 -5.42 -5.86 -18.44
N GLY A 215 -4.80 -5.92 -17.26
CA GLY A 215 -4.43 -4.74 -16.50
C GLY A 215 -3.44 -3.85 -17.26
N ILE A 216 -2.39 -4.47 -17.82
CA ILE A 216 -1.43 -3.79 -18.70
C ILE A 216 -2.15 -3.10 -19.86
N ASP A 217 -3.03 -3.82 -20.54
CA ASP A 217 -3.79 -3.30 -21.68
C ASP A 217 -4.76 -2.17 -21.31
N HIS A 218 -5.43 -2.25 -20.16
CA HIS A 218 -6.28 -1.17 -19.65
C HIS A 218 -5.46 0.08 -19.38
N LEU A 219 -4.32 -0.07 -18.71
CA LEU A 219 -3.47 1.05 -18.36
C LEU A 219 -2.88 1.73 -19.60
N LEU A 220 -2.41 0.94 -20.59
CA LEU A 220 -1.96 1.47 -21.87
C LEU A 220 -3.06 2.27 -22.58
N ARG A 221 -4.26 1.70 -22.74
CA ARG A 221 -5.40 2.41 -23.36
C ARG A 221 -5.78 3.68 -22.64
N LEU A 222 -5.73 3.68 -21.30
CA LEU A 222 -5.99 4.86 -20.49
C LEU A 222 -4.94 5.93 -20.78
N MET A 223 -3.66 5.57 -20.73
CA MET A 223 -2.54 6.48 -20.98
C MET A 223 -2.61 7.09 -22.38
N ASP A 224 -2.90 6.29 -23.41
CA ASP A 224 -3.05 6.77 -24.79
C ASP A 224 -4.25 7.69 -24.96
N ARG A 225 -5.34 7.44 -24.22
CA ARG A 225 -6.55 8.27 -24.31
C ARG A 225 -6.38 9.62 -23.60
N THR A 226 -5.59 9.69 -22.54
CA THR A 226 -5.49 10.87 -21.68
C THR A 226 -4.14 11.58 -21.79
N GLU A 227 -3.17 10.99 -22.49
CA GLU A 227 -1.78 11.45 -22.57
C GLU A 227 -1.13 11.66 -21.18
N CYS A 228 -1.56 10.86 -20.20
CA CYS A 228 -1.11 11.04 -18.81
C CYS A 228 0.26 10.41 -18.55
N ARG A 229 1.00 11.01 -17.62
CA ARG A 229 2.12 10.34 -16.95
C ARG A 229 1.60 9.48 -15.81
N VAL A 230 2.31 8.41 -15.50
CA VAL A 230 1.92 7.46 -14.44
C VAL A 230 3.08 7.25 -13.47
N ILE A 231 2.81 7.40 -12.18
CA ILE A 231 3.61 6.85 -11.10
C ILE A 231 3.05 5.46 -10.83
N MET A 232 3.84 4.41 -11.08
CA MET A 232 3.48 3.02 -10.85
C MET A 232 4.44 2.41 -9.83
N ASP A 233 3.92 2.01 -8.67
CA ASP A 233 4.73 1.58 -7.53
C ASP A 233 4.05 0.43 -6.77
N HIS A 234 4.34 0.25 -5.48
CA HIS A 234 3.62 -0.67 -4.60
C HIS A 234 3.59 -2.11 -5.14
N HIS A 235 2.43 -2.70 -5.47
CA HIS A 235 2.37 -4.06 -6.04
C HIS A 235 3.26 -4.27 -7.27
N ALA A 236 3.38 -3.28 -8.16
CA ALA A 236 4.14 -3.40 -9.40
C ALA A 236 5.62 -3.66 -9.15
N VAL A 237 6.21 -3.11 -8.08
CA VAL A 237 7.66 -3.19 -7.83
C VAL A 237 8.05 -4.34 -6.89
N ARG A 238 7.07 -5.14 -6.43
CA ARG A 238 7.30 -6.30 -5.55
C ARG A 238 7.82 -7.54 -6.28
N ASP A 239 7.68 -7.59 -7.60
CA ASP A 239 8.18 -8.68 -8.44
C ASP A 239 9.66 -8.46 -8.77
N PRO A 240 10.58 -9.40 -8.45
CA PRO A 240 11.97 -9.32 -8.93
C PRO A 240 12.12 -9.14 -10.44
N ALA A 241 11.13 -9.57 -11.23
CA ALA A 241 11.11 -9.46 -12.68
C ALA A 241 10.21 -8.32 -13.21
N PHE A 242 9.79 -7.37 -12.37
CA PHE A 242 8.80 -6.35 -12.76
C PHE A 242 9.20 -5.52 -14.00
N GLU A 243 10.50 -5.22 -14.15
CA GLU A 243 11.00 -4.43 -15.28
C GLU A 243 10.75 -5.18 -16.59
N THR A 244 11.01 -6.49 -16.61
CA THR A 244 10.75 -7.33 -17.78
C THR A 244 9.26 -7.68 -17.95
N ARG A 245 8.57 -8.02 -16.84
CA ARG A 245 7.19 -8.51 -16.89
C ARG A 245 6.19 -7.41 -17.25
N LEU A 246 6.49 -6.18 -16.87
CA LEU A 246 5.69 -4.99 -17.15
C LEU A 246 6.36 -4.06 -18.19
N ALA A 247 7.33 -4.57 -18.97
CA ALA A 247 8.11 -3.79 -19.95
C ALA A 247 7.24 -2.93 -20.87
N ARG A 248 6.11 -3.47 -21.36
CA ARG A 248 5.14 -2.75 -22.19
C ARG A 248 4.69 -1.41 -21.59
N LEU A 249 4.63 -1.29 -20.26
CA LEU A 249 4.29 -0.05 -19.55
C LEU A 249 5.51 0.86 -19.40
N TRP A 250 6.66 0.31 -18.97
CA TRP A 250 7.89 1.07 -18.78
C TRP A 250 8.42 1.68 -20.08
N ASP A 251 8.39 0.91 -21.17
CA ASP A 251 8.88 1.28 -22.50
C ASP A 251 8.09 2.43 -23.14
N THR A 252 6.93 2.80 -22.58
CA THR A 252 6.20 3.98 -23.01
C THR A 252 6.93 5.29 -22.70
N GLY A 253 7.91 5.28 -21.79
CA GLY A 253 8.59 6.48 -21.29
C GLY A 253 7.71 7.40 -20.43
N ARG A 254 6.43 7.05 -20.23
CA ARG A 254 5.45 7.84 -19.46
C ARG A 254 5.24 7.29 -18.04
N VAL A 255 5.81 6.13 -17.73
CA VAL A 255 5.69 5.46 -16.43
C VAL A 255 6.99 5.56 -15.64
N VAL A 256 6.89 5.92 -14.36
CA VAL A 256 8.01 5.99 -13.41
C VAL A 256 7.61 5.40 -12.07
N THR A 257 8.56 5.00 -11.24
CA THR A 257 8.33 4.68 -9.83
C THR A 257 8.20 5.96 -9.00
N ALA A 258 7.71 5.85 -7.78
CA ALA A 258 7.61 6.98 -6.85
C ALA A 258 8.98 7.55 -6.47
N ALA A 259 9.99 6.69 -6.25
CA ALA A 259 11.36 7.10 -6.01
C ALA A 259 11.93 7.89 -7.19
N ARG A 260 11.86 7.34 -8.41
CA ARG A 260 12.36 8.04 -9.61
C ARG A 260 11.59 9.33 -9.91
N PHE A 261 10.29 9.39 -9.59
CA PHE A 261 9.50 10.62 -9.74
C PHE A 261 10.03 11.78 -8.89
N ILE A 262 10.58 11.50 -7.70
CA ILE A 262 11.21 12.51 -6.84
C ILE A 262 12.73 12.63 -7.05
N GLY A 263 13.29 11.97 -8.06
CA GLY A 263 14.71 12.05 -8.40
C GLY A 263 15.62 11.11 -7.59
N GLU A 264 15.05 10.14 -6.89
CA GLU A 264 15.78 9.13 -6.10
C GLU A 264 15.90 7.80 -6.87
N PRO A 265 16.97 7.01 -6.66
CA PRO A 265 17.03 5.65 -7.18
C PRO A 265 16.05 4.73 -6.45
N ASP A 266 15.60 3.68 -7.13
CA ASP A 266 14.74 2.67 -6.50
C ASP A 266 15.49 1.90 -5.40
N ALA A 267 14.87 1.80 -4.24
CA ALA A 267 15.32 1.04 -3.09
C ALA A 267 14.23 0.03 -2.68
N THR A 268 13.94 -0.96 -3.51
CA THR A 268 12.92 -1.99 -3.26
C THR A 268 13.37 -3.04 -2.23
N LEU A 269 13.57 -2.62 -0.99
CA LEU A 269 14.21 -3.42 0.06
C LEU A 269 13.49 -4.74 0.36
N GLU A 270 12.16 -4.73 0.40
CA GLU A 270 11.37 -5.95 0.63
C GLU A 270 11.57 -6.99 -0.51
N ARG A 271 11.56 -6.53 -1.77
CA ARG A 271 11.81 -7.37 -2.95
C ARG A 271 13.19 -8.01 -2.88
N ASP A 272 14.18 -7.23 -2.47
CA ASP A 272 15.58 -7.65 -2.43
C ASP A 272 15.99 -8.32 -1.11
N ARG A 273 15.04 -8.54 -0.18
CA ARG A 273 15.30 -9.09 1.15
C ARG A 273 16.13 -10.37 1.11
N HIS A 274 15.80 -11.32 0.24
CA HIS A 274 16.56 -12.56 0.10
C HIS A 274 18.06 -12.33 -0.24
N ARG A 275 18.38 -11.30 -1.03
CA ARG A 275 19.76 -10.94 -1.38
C ARG A 275 20.50 -10.33 -0.20
N ALA A 276 19.83 -9.44 0.54
CA ALA A 276 20.38 -8.84 1.75
C ALA A 276 20.74 -9.91 2.81
N TRP A 277 19.87 -10.92 2.97
CA TRP A 277 20.10 -12.04 3.89
C TRP A 277 21.10 -13.10 3.38
N ALA A 278 21.31 -13.21 2.06
CA ALA A 278 22.35 -14.08 1.52
C ALA A 278 23.76 -13.54 1.82
N GLY A 279 23.90 -12.21 1.92
CA GLY A 279 25.16 -11.53 2.27
C GLY A 279 25.50 -11.56 3.77
N THR A 280 24.51 -11.73 4.65
CA THR A 280 24.77 -11.94 6.08
C THR A 280 25.21 -13.38 6.30
N ARG A 281 26.52 -13.59 6.49
CA ARG A 281 27.05 -14.87 6.98
C ARG A 281 26.21 -15.29 8.19
N LYS A 282 25.57 -16.47 8.11
CA LYS A 282 25.06 -17.13 9.30
C LYS A 282 26.19 -17.11 10.33
N PRO A 283 25.96 -16.66 11.58
CA PRO A 283 26.94 -16.87 12.62
C PRO A 283 27.30 -18.37 12.60
N PRO A 284 28.60 -18.72 12.71
CA PRO A 284 29.00 -20.11 12.69
C PRO A 284 28.12 -20.86 13.68
N ALA A 285 27.54 -21.97 13.24
CA ALA A 285 26.82 -22.86 14.14
C ALA A 285 27.72 -23.07 15.36
N ARG A 286 27.19 -22.81 16.57
CA ARG A 286 27.95 -23.02 17.80
C ARG A 286 28.65 -24.37 17.66
N ALA A 287 29.98 -24.35 17.65
CA ALA A 287 30.77 -25.56 17.62
C ALA A 287 30.19 -26.48 18.69
N GLY A 288 29.79 -27.69 18.28
CA GLY A 288 29.37 -28.70 19.24
C GLY A 288 30.41 -28.73 20.35
N GLY A 289 29.97 -28.50 21.58
CA GLY A 289 30.85 -28.56 22.75
C GLY A 289 31.65 -29.86 22.72
N PRO A 290 32.88 -29.86 23.24
CA PRO A 290 33.84 -30.92 23.03
C PRO A 290 33.23 -32.28 23.34
N ALA A 291 33.35 -33.20 22.38
CA ALA A 291 33.03 -34.60 22.59
C ALA A 291 33.97 -35.16 23.66
N GLY A 292 33.42 -35.52 24.82
CA GLY A 292 34.08 -36.41 25.77
C GLY A 292 34.19 -35.87 27.20
N ALA A 293 33.19 -36.19 28.03
CA ALA A 293 33.39 -36.74 29.37
C ALA A 293 32.06 -37.36 29.81
N GLY A 294 32.06 -38.68 29.99
CA GLY A 294 30.88 -39.46 30.33
C GLY A 294 30.31 -39.11 31.70
N GLY A 295 28.99 -39.04 31.78
CA GLY A 295 28.20 -39.03 33.01
C GLY A 295 26.80 -39.57 32.71
N PRO A 296 26.22 -40.42 33.57
CA PRO A 296 25.07 -41.26 33.19
C PRO A 296 23.81 -40.43 32.89
N ARG A 297 23.17 -40.77 31.76
CA ARG A 297 21.86 -40.24 31.37
C ARG A 297 20.80 -40.70 32.37
N ALA A 298 20.17 -39.76 33.08
CA ALA A 298 18.96 -40.02 33.84
C ALA A 298 17.83 -40.42 32.88
N ILE A 299 17.36 -41.65 33.03
CA ILE A 299 16.20 -42.20 32.33
C ILE A 299 14.96 -41.52 32.93
N ILE A 300 14.39 -40.55 32.22
CA ILE A 300 13.04 -40.07 32.52
C ILE A 300 12.06 -41.03 31.85
N THR A 301 11.51 -41.94 32.65
CA THR A 301 10.41 -42.83 32.30
C THR A 301 9.16 -42.01 31.97
N ARG A 302 8.68 -42.11 30.72
CA ARG A 302 7.37 -41.60 30.30
C ARG A 302 6.26 -42.41 30.98
N VAL A 303 5.46 -41.78 31.83
CA VAL A 303 4.20 -42.33 32.32
C VAL A 303 3.17 -42.37 31.17
N PRO A 304 2.55 -43.51 30.85
CA PRO A 304 1.53 -43.58 29.81
C PRO A 304 0.19 -43.04 30.32
N ARG A 305 -0.37 -42.06 29.61
CA ARG A 305 -1.77 -41.62 29.77
C ARG A 305 -2.70 -42.75 29.32
N ARG A 306 -3.45 -43.34 30.26
CA ARG A 306 -4.57 -44.25 29.96
C ARG A 306 -5.74 -43.44 29.40
N SER A 307 -6.14 -43.76 28.18
CA SER A 307 -7.45 -43.44 27.62
C SER A 307 -8.50 -44.38 28.21
N ALA A 308 -9.56 -43.83 28.82
CA ALA A 308 -10.77 -44.59 29.14
C ALA A 308 -11.88 -44.19 28.16
N LYS A 309 -12.38 -45.18 27.41
CA LYS A 309 -13.61 -45.10 26.61
C LYS A 309 -14.81 -45.42 27.50
N GLY A 310 -15.89 -44.63 27.35
CA GLY A 310 -17.27 -45.13 27.28
C GLY A 310 -18.09 -45.26 28.57
N GLY A 311 -19.30 -44.68 28.55
CA GLY A 311 -20.42 -45.07 29.42
C GLY A 311 -21.45 -43.96 29.71
N ARG A 312 -22.54 -43.88 28.92
CA ARG A 312 -23.92 -43.62 29.41
C ARG A 312 -24.55 -45.00 29.71
N PRO A 313 -25.66 -45.19 30.47
CA PRO A 313 -26.81 -44.33 30.86
C PRO A 313 -26.94 -44.22 32.41
N GLU A 314 -27.86 -43.52 33.08
CA GLU A 314 -29.33 -43.28 32.96
C GLU A 314 -29.72 -41.80 33.00
#